data_AF-A0A9Q8N981-F1
#
_entry.id   AF-A0A9Q8N981-F1
#
_cell.length_a   1.000
_cell.length_b   1.000
_cell.length_c   1.000
_cell.angle_alpha   90.00
_cell.angle_beta   90.00
_cell.angle_gamma   90.00
#
_symmetry.space_group_name_H-M   'P 1'
#
loop_
_entity.id
_entity.type
_entity.pdbx_description
1 polymer ?
#
loop_
_entity_poly.entity_id
_entity_poly.type
_entity_poly.pdbx_seq_one_letter_code
_entity_poly.pdbx_strand_id
1 'polypeptide(L)'
;MATPDTRTGRNFMKTGEGMYDFAKSHKVAGWPLLWKPMGWLGRKHFKNIESSLADDETVVVAFLTKMAGLTDAGEPTGRYKWYAFALGDSGTLYFAHWRPFHLDSLRMTLDQVNTINPDTGLIRGLLQIQTLQGTQDLTLKWFAPQIRRIYDLLNNEKHTYDKLRHKVDLDG
;
A
#
# COMPACT_ATOMS: atom_id res chain seq x y z
N MET A 1 8.67 -11.84 19.19
CA MET A 1 8.86 -10.49 18.61
C MET A 1 9.83 -10.65 17.45
N ALA A 2 9.39 -10.40 16.22
CA ALA A 2 10.29 -10.47 15.06
C ALA A 2 11.17 -9.22 15.06
N THR A 3 12.48 -9.41 15.14
CA THR A 3 13.49 -8.35 15.02
C THR A 3 13.49 -7.84 13.58
N PRO A 4 13.47 -6.52 13.33
CA PRO A 4 13.58 -6.00 11.97
C PRO A 4 14.93 -6.42 11.37
N ASP A 5 14.92 -7.08 10.20
CA ASP A 5 16.14 -7.37 9.46
C ASP A 5 16.67 -6.07 8.84
N THR A 6 17.65 -5.48 9.52
CA THR A 6 18.28 -4.21 9.16
C THR A 6 19.31 -4.35 8.03
N ARG A 7 19.54 -5.56 7.47
CA ARG A 7 20.58 -5.80 6.44
C ARG A 7 20.40 -4.99 5.15
N THR A 8 19.22 -4.41 4.91
CA THR A 8 18.97 -3.56 3.73
C THR A 8 18.43 -2.16 4.06
N GLY A 9 18.32 -1.79 5.35
CA GLY A 9 17.63 -0.56 5.76
C GLY A 9 16.11 -0.57 5.50
N ARG A 10 15.54 -1.71 5.09
CA ARG A 10 14.11 -1.90 4.85
C ARG A 10 13.42 -2.43 6.11
N ASN A 11 12.20 -1.97 6.36
CA ASN A 11 11.37 -2.43 7.47
C ASN A 11 10.52 -3.61 7.00
N PHE A 12 10.94 -4.84 7.27
CA PHE A 12 10.15 -6.03 6.93
C PHE A 12 9.05 -6.29 7.96
N MET A 13 7.83 -6.48 7.47
CA MET A 13 6.63 -6.63 8.29
C MET A 13 5.83 -7.86 7.83
N LYS A 14 5.42 -8.71 8.77
CA LYS A 14 4.45 -9.81 8.51
C LYS A 14 3.11 -9.61 9.17
N THR A 15 3.06 -8.88 10.28
CA THR A 15 1.82 -8.72 11.06
C THR A 15 1.09 -7.45 10.68
N GLY A 16 -0.24 -7.48 10.74
CA GLY A 16 -1.06 -6.29 10.50
C GLY A 16 -0.83 -5.18 11.53
N GLU A 17 -0.37 -5.54 12.74
CA GLU A 17 0.10 -4.58 13.73
C GLU A 17 1.39 -3.88 13.30
N GLY A 18 2.38 -4.63 12.81
CA GLY A 18 3.62 -4.05 12.27
C GLY A 18 3.37 -3.10 11.10
N MET A 19 2.47 -3.48 10.19
CA MET A 19 2.03 -2.64 9.08
C MET A 19 1.36 -1.34 9.56
N TYR A 20 0.49 -1.43 10.57
CA TYR A 20 -0.17 -0.26 11.15
C TYR A 20 0.82 0.68 11.85
N ASP A 21 1.77 0.13 12.61
CA ASP A 21 2.77 0.91 13.32
C ASP A 21 3.73 1.61 12.36
N PHE A 22 4.14 0.94 11.28
CA PHE A 22 4.86 1.57 10.17
C PHE A 22 4.07 2.72 9.56
N ALA A 23 2.78 2.50 9.23
CA ALA A 23 1.96 3.52 8.62
C ALA A 23 1.81 4.75 9.54
N LYS A 24 1.74 4.54 10.86
CA LYS A 24 1.69 5.62 11.84
C LYS A 24 3.01 6.37 11.97
N SER A 25 4.15 5.67 12.11
CA SER A 25 5.46 6.30 12.27
C SER A 25 5.83 7.14 11.05
N HIS A 26 5.44 6.71 9.86
CA HIS A 26 5.64 7.42 8.60
C HIS A 26 4.53 8.43 8.28
N LYS A 27 3.54 8.61 9.18
CA LYS A 27 2.41 9.55 9.02
C LYS A 27 1.62 9.33 7.71
N VAL A 28 1.47 8.06 7.33
CA VAL A 28 0.70 7.57 6.18
C VAL A 28 -0.49 6.69 6.59
N ALA A 29 -0.90 6.75 7.87
CA ALA A 29 -2.06 6.04 8.42
C ALA A 29 -3.41 6.79 8.26
N GLY A 30 -3.48 7.91 7.55
CA GLY A 30 -4.70 8.73 7.43
C GLY A 30 -4.97 9.58 8.68
N TRP A 31 -4.87 10.91 8.56
CA TRP A 31 -5.00 11.94 9.61
C TRP A 31 -4.16 11.73 10.90
N PRO A 32 -3.42 12.74 11.40
CA PRO A 32 -2.54 12.59 12.56
C PRO A 32 -3.26 12.30 13.90
N LEU A 33 -4.59 12.29 13.92
CA LEU A 33 -5.44 12.13 15.12
C LEU A 33 -6.53 11.07 14.86
N LEU A 34 -6.15 9.86 14.45
CA LEU A 34 -7.10 8.73 14.51
C LEU A 34 -7.56 8.60 15.97
N TRP A 35 -8.77 9.08 16.28
CA TRP A 35 -9.46 8.74 17.52
C TRP A 35 -9.38 7.21 17.71
N LYS A 36 -9.20 6.74 18.95
CA LYS A 36 -9.05 5.30 19.29
C LYS A 36 -9.87 4.31 18.43
N PRO A 37 -11.17 4.54 18.12
CA PRO A 37 -11.94 3.66 17.22
C PRO A 37 -11.38 3.54 15.79
N MET A 38 -10.84 4.62 15.23
CA MET A 38 -10.25 4.62 13.89
C MET A 38 -8.89 3.90 13.86
N GLY A 39 -8.15 3.88 14.97
CA GLY A 39 -6.93 3.08 15.08
C GLY A 39 -7.20 1.58 15.15
N TRP A 40 -8.28 1.18 15.84
CA TRP A 40 -8.76 -0.20 15.80
C TRP A 40 -9.16 -0.61 14.37
N LEU A 41 -9.89 0.26 13.66
CA LEU A 41 -10.29 -0.01 12.28
C LEU A 41 -9.09 -0.16 11.35
N GLY A 42 -8.09 0.73 11.46
CA GLY A 42 -6.84 0.64 10.69
C GLY A 42 -6.13 -0.71 10.87
N ARG A 43 -6.02 -1.19 12.11
CA ARG A 43 -5.44 -2.52 12.41
C ARG A 43 -6.25 -3.66 11.79
N LYS A 44 -7.59 -3.53 11.77
CA LYS A 44 -8.46 -4.53 11.13
C LYS A 44 -8.26 -4.60 9.62
N HIS A 45 -8.06 -3.46 8.95
CA HIS A 45 -7.71 -3.45 7.53
C HIS A 45 -6.40 -4.20 7.25
N PHE A 46 -5.35 -3.92 8.03
CA PHE A 46 -4.06 -4.60 7.86
C PHE A 46 -4.10 -6.08 8.24
N LYS A 47 -4.95 -6.48 9.18
CA LYS A 47 -5.14 -7.90 9.51
C LYS A 47 -5.71 -8.71 8.32
N ASN A 48 -6.56 -8.09 7.49
CA ASN A 48 -7.04 -8.74 6.26
C ASN A 48 -5.89 -8.96 5.27
N ILE A 49 -4.95 -8.00 5.16
CA ILE A 49 -3.75 -8.16 4.35
C ILE A 49 -2.87 -9.28 4.89
N GLU A 50 -2.56 -9.27 6.19
CA GLU A 50 -1.79 -10.32 6.85
C GLU A 50 -2.35 -11.72 6.58
N SER A 51 -3.68 -11.87 6.59
CA SER A 51 -4.33 -13.15 6.30
C SER A 51 -4.26 -13.58 4.84
N SER A 52 -3.87 -12.68 3.93
CA SER A 52 -3.79 -12.90 2.48
C SER A 52 -2.36 -12.92 1.93
N LEU A 53 -1.37 -12.61 2.76
CA LEU A 53 0.05 -12.67 2.38
C LEU A 53 0.46 -14.11 2.12
N ALA A 54 1.36 -14.31 1.14
CA ALA A 54 2.03 -15.59 0.99
C ALA A 54 2.93 -15.88 2.20
N ASP A 55 3.19 -17.17 2.48
CA ASP A 55 3.92 -17.60 3.68
C ASP A 55 5.35 -17.06 3.74
N ASP A 56 6.00 -16.86 2.59
CA ASP A 56 7.36 -16.35 2.43
C ASP A 56 7.43 -14.83 2.24
N GLU A 57 6.31 -14.19 1.93
CA GLU A 57 6.28 -12.77 1.60
C GLU A 57 6.35 -11.88 2.83
N THR A 58 7.09 -10.78 2.68
CA THR A 58 7.19 -9.75 3.72
C THR A 58 6.83 -8.39 3.16
N VAL A 59 6.19 -7.55 3.97
CA VAL A 59 5.79 -6.20 3.57
C VAL A 59 6.91 -5.23 3.89
N VAL A 60 7.24 -4.36 2.94
CA VAL A 60 8.26 -3.30 3.06
C VAL A 60 7.66 -1.91 3.27
N VAL A 61 6.45 -1.66 2.74
CA VAL A 61 5.74 -0.39 2.88
C VAL A 61 4.27 -0.66 3.18
N ALA A 62 3.72 0.08 4.15
CA ALA A 62 2.30 -0.01 4.50
C ALA A 62 1.68 1.39 4.69
N PHE A 63 0.46 1.60 4.18
CA PHE A 63 -0.25 2.87 4.33
C PHE A 63 -1.78 2.70 4.32
N LEU A 64 -2.49 3.71 4.86
CA LEU A 64 -3.95 3.82 4.83
C LEU A 64 -4.33 5.06 4.05
N THR A 65 -5.15 4.89 3.02
CA THR A 65 -5.69 6.01 2.26
C THR A 65 -7.08 5.68 1.76
N LYS A 66 -7.77 6.68 1.20
CA LYS A 66 -9.03 6.41 0.53
C LYS A 66 -8.78 6.04 -0.92
N MET A 67 -9.48 5.01 -1.38
CA MET A 67 -9.50 4.57 -2.76
C MET A 67 -10.92 4.67 -3.28
N ALA A 68 -11.09 5.04 -4.54
CA ALA A 68 -12.36 4.79 -5.22
C ALA A 68 -12.63 3.28 -5.14
N GLY A 69 -13.78 2.85 -4.61
CA GLY A 69 -14.09 1.41 -4.58
C GLY A 69 -14.07 0.86 -6.00
N LEU A 70 -13.75 -0.42 -6.22
CA LEU A 70 -13.79 -1.00 -7.56
C LEU A 70 -15.11 -1.75 -7.78
N THR A 71 -15.60 -1.77 -9.02
CA THR A 71 -16.62 -2.74 -9.46
C THR A 71 -15.97 -4.12 -9.53
N ASP A 72 -16.79 -5.17 -9.69
CA ASP A 72 -16.29 -6.54 -9.92
C ASP A 72 -15.42 -6.63 -11.21
N ALA A 73 -15.59 -5.67 -12.12
CA ALA A 73 -14.79 -5.51 -13.34
C ALA A 73 -13.50 -4.69 -13.13
N GLY A 74 -13.20 -4.23 -11.91
CA GLY A 74 -12.02 -3.43 -11.62
C GLY A 74 -12.17 -1.93 -11.90
N GLU A 75 -13.38 -1.44 -12.20
CA GLU A 75 -13.60 -0.03 -12.55
C GLU A 75 -13.83 0.84 -11.31
N PRO A 76 -13.35 2.10 -11.28
CA PRO A 76 -13.59 3.01 -10.17
C PRO A 76 -15.08 3.33 -9.98
N THR A 77 -15.63 2.95 -8.83
CA THR A 77 -16.94 3.39 -8.33
C THR A 77 -16.85 4.77 -7.67
N GLY A 78 -17.94 5.55 -7.75
CA GLY A 78 -17.96 6.94 -7.28
C GLY A 78 -17.77 7.17 -5.77
N ARG A 79 -17.71 6.12 -4.93
CA ARG A 79 -17.55 6.27 -3.47
C ARG A 79 -16.14 5.88 -3.01
N TYR A 80 -15.44 6.84 -2.40
CA TYR A 80 -14.15 6.64 -1.78
C TYR A 80 -14.29 5.99 -0.41
N LYS A 81 -13.69 4.80 -0.23
CA LYS A 81 -13.65 4.08 1.06
C LYS A 81 -12.21 4.01 1.57
N TRP A 82 -12.04 3.78 2.86
CA TRP A 82 -10.73 3.54 3.46
C TRP A 82 -10.24 2.13 3.14
N TYR A 83 -8.99 2.04 2.71
CA TYR A 83 -8.29 0.79 2.44
C TYR A 83 -6.92 0.82 3.11
N ALA A 84 -6.47 -0.34 3.59
CA ALA A 84 -5.06 -0.57 3.84
C ALA A 84 -4.39 -0.98 2.53
N PHE A 85 -3.14 -0.57 2.39
CA PHE A 85 -2.25 -0.94 1.31
C PHE A 85 -0.95 -1.44 1.92
N ALA A 86 -0.39 -2.48 1.32
CA ALA A 86 0.89 -3.05 1.71
C ALA A 86 1.66 -3.47 0.46
N LEU A 87 2.90 -3.04 0.34
CA LEU A 87 3.80 -3.48 -0.71
C LEU A 87 4.68 -4.61 -0.17
N GLY A 88 4.58 -5.79 -0.77
CA GLY A 88 5.46 -6.92 -0.56
C GLY A 88 6.86 -6.67 -1.11
N ASP A 89 7.86 -7.34 -0.54
CA ASP A 89 9.24 -7.42 -1.00
C ASP A 89 9.36 -8.05 -2.41
N SER A 90 8.41 -8.91 -2.76
CA SER A 90 8.21 -9.46 -4.11
C SER A 90 7.86 -8.40 -5.17
N GLY A 91 7.48 -7.20 -4.73
CA GLY A 91 6.88 -6.19 -5.58
C GLY A 91 5.37 -6.34 -5.73
N THR A 92 4.67 -7.12 -4.90
CA THR A 92 3.20 -7.21 -4.96
C THR A 92 2.53 -6.18 -4.06
N LEU A 93 1.68 -5.34 -4.63
CA LEU A 93 0.81 -4.42 -3.89
C LEU A 93 -0.48 -5.13 -3.47
N TYR A 94 -0.63 -5.31 -2.17
CA TYR A 94 -1.85 -5.76 -1.51
C TYR A 94 -2.69 -4.58 -1.09
N PHE A 95 -4.01 -4.72 -1.21
CA PHE A 95 -4.92 -3.77 -0.59
C PHE A 95 -6.17 -4.45 -0.07
N ALA A 96 -6.62 -4.01 1.11
CA ALA A 96 -7.77 -4.63 1.77
C ALA A 96 -8.70 -3.60 2.41
N HIS A 97 -9.99 -3.93 2.32
CA HIS A 97 -11.03 -3.22 3.03
C HIS A 97 -11.65 -4.16 4.06
N TRP A 98 -11.66 -3.73 5.32
CA TRP A 98 -12.30 -4.49 6.38
C TRP A 98 -13.81 -4.28 6.31
N ARG A 99 -14.54 -5.38 6.19
CA ARG A 99 -15.98 -5.45 6.45
C ARG A 99 -16.21 -6.51 7.53
N PRO A 100 -17.22 -6.34 8.40
CA PRO A 100 -17.63 -7.44 9.27
C PRO A 100 -18.00 -8.66 8.42
N PHE A 101 -17.45 -9.83 8.76
CA PHE A 101 -17.71 -11.13 8.13
C PHE A 101 -17.29 -11.30 6.65
N HIS A 102 -16.61 -10.32 6.04
CA HIS A 102 -16.07 -10.45 4.69
C HIS A 102 -14.60 -10.03 4.61
N LEU A 103 -13.80 -10.87 3.97
CA LEU A 103 -12.41 -10.61 3.62
C LEU A 103 -12.36 -10.11 2.18
N ASP A 104 -12.33 -8.78 2.00
CA ASP A 104 -12.04 -8.18 0.71
C ASP A 104 -10.53 -7.86 0.67
N SER A 105 -9.71 -8.80 0.18
CA SER A 105 -8.30 -8.60 -0.12
C SER A 105 -8.08 -8.74 -1.63
N LEU A 106 -7.53 -7.69 -2.24
CA LEU A 106 -7.13 -7.67 -3.64
C LEU A 106 -5.61 -7.51 -3.71
N ARG A 107 -5.01 -8.07 -4.76
CA ARG A 107 -3.56 -8.06 -4.99
C ARG A 107 -3.27 -7.64 -6.42
N MET A 108 -2.16 -6.92 -6.60
CA MET A 108 -1.69 -6.43 -7.89
C MET A 108 -0.16 -6.44 -7.89
N THR A 109 0.46 -6.98 -8.93
CA THR A 109 1.93 -7.04 -9.02
C THR A 109 2.48 -5.70 -9.55
N LEU A 110 3.56 -5.16 -8.98
CA LEU A 110 4.20 -3.91 -9.44
C LEU A 110 4.78 -4.01 -10.84
N ASP A 111 5.08 -5.21 -11.34
CA ASP A 111 5.40 -5.46 -12.75
C ASP A 111 4.29 -4.96 -13.68
N GLN A 112 3.05 -4.91 -13.18
CA GLN A 112 1.92 -4.36 -13.91
C GLN A 112 1.77 -2.86 -13.69
N VAL A 113 2.54 -2.19 -12.84
CA VAL A 113 2.41 -0.73 -12.58
C VAL A 113 3.27 0.06 -13.54
N ASN A 114 2.63 0.68 -14.53
CA ASN A 114 3.26 1.48 -15.56
C ASN A 114 3.76 2.81 -14.97
N THR A 115 2.83 3.60 -14.42
CA THR A 115 3.11 4.97 -13.96
C THR A 115 2.45 5.24 -12.62
N ILE A 116 3.19 5.88 -11.72
CA ILE A 116 2.66 6.43 -10.47
C ILE A 116 2.64 7.95 -10.63
N ASN A 117 1.46 8.54 -10.82
CA ASN A 117 1.29 9.97 -11.05
C ASN A 117 0.66 10.65 -9.83
N PRO A 118 1.43 11.44 -9.07
CA PRO A 118 0.88 12.27 -8.00
C PRO A 118 0.32 13.57 -8.57
N ASP A 119 -0.97 13.81 -8.35
CA ASP A 119 -1.59 15.13 -8.53
C ASP A 119 -1.92 15.70 -7.14
N THR A 120 -1.07 16.61 -6.66
CA THR A 120 -1.23 17.18 -5.31
C THR A 120 -1.43 18.69 -5.34
N GLY A 121 -2.66 19.12 -5.06
CA GLY A 121 -2.97 20.50 -4.74
C GLY A 121 -2.51 20.89 -3.33
N LEU A 122 -2.89 22.09 -2.86
CA LEU A 122 -2.46 22.61 -1.55
C LEU A 122 -3.02 21.81 -0.36
N ILE A 123 -4.25 21.31 -0.47
CA ILE A 123 -4.98 20.61 0.61
C ILE A 123 -5.28 19.16 0.23
N ARG A 124 -5.71 18.91 -1.01
CA ARG A 124 -6.09 17.57 -1.48
C ARG A 124 -4.98 16.98 -2.34
N GLY A 125 -4.69 15.71 -2.11
CA GLY A 125 -3.80 14.92 -2.95
C GLY A 125 -4.55 13.78 -3.62
N LEU A 126 -4.10 13.45 -4.82
CA LEU A 126 -4.54 12.34 -5.62
C LEU A 126 -3.31 11.58 -6.11
N LEU A 127 -3.36 10.26 -6.07
CA LEU A 127 -2.31 9.39 -6.58
C LEU A 127 -2.98 8.39 -7.52
N GLN A 128 -2.61 8.44 -8.79
CA GLN A 128 -3.02 7.46 -9.78
C GLN A 128 -1.91 6.44 -9.94
N ILE A 129 -2.26 5.17 -9.71
CA ILE A 129 -1.39 4.03 -10.01
C ILE A 129 -2.00 3.38 -11.25
N GLN A 130 -1.37 3.61 -12.40
CA GLN A 130 -1.81 3.07 -13.68
C GLN A 130 -1.19 1.69 -13.91
N THR A 131 -1.99 0.74 -14.39
CA THR A 131 -1.48 -0.59 -14.74
C THR A 131 -1.22 -0.75 -16.24
N LEU A 132 -0.28 -1.61 -16.64
CA LEU A 132 0.12 -1.89 -18.03
C LEU A 132 -1.05 -2.38 -18.89
N GLN A 133 -2.09 -2.95 -18.27
CA GLN A 133 -3.29 -3.45 -18.95
C GLN A 133 -4.49 -2.48 -18.83
N GLY A 134 -4.32 -1.33 -18.17
CA GLY A 134 -5.36 -0.29 -18.01
C GLY A 134 -6.64 -0.73 -17.27
N THR A 135 -6.69 -1.96 -16.76
CA THR A 135 -7.92 -2.60 -16.26
C THR A 135 -8.14 -2.38 -14.76
N GLN A 136 -7.15 -1.82 -14.05
CA GLN A 136 -7.20 -1.62 -12.60
C GLN A 136 -6.45 -0.36 -12.18
N ASP A 137 -6.80 0.78 -12.78
CA ASP A 137 -6.23 2.07 -12.38
C ASP A 137 -6.69 2.42 -10.95
N LEU A 138 -5.77 2.36 -9.99
CA LEU A 138 -6.08 2.70 -8.60
C LEU A 138 -5.97 4.22 -8.42
N THR A 139 -7.08 4.85 -8.07
CA THR A 139 -7.11 6.27 -7.69
C THR A 139 -7.20 6.39 -6.17
N LEU A 140 -6.08 6.82 -5.56
CA LEU A 140 -5.99 7.11 -4.14
C LEU A 140 -6.21 8.60 -3.91
N LYS A 141 -6.98 8.96 -2.88
CA LYS A 141 -7.32 10.36 -2.60
C LYS A 141 -7.32 10.64 -1.11
N TRP A 142 -6.55 11.63 -0.69
CA TRP A 142 -6.63 12.14 0.67
C TRP A 142 -6.04 13.57 0.77
N PHE A 143 -5.26 13.82 1.80
CA PHE A 143 -4.55 15.06 2.09
C PHE A 143 -3.21 15.08 1.36
N ALA A 144 -2.88 16.20 0.74
CA ALA A 144 -1.72 16.32 -0.15
C ALA A 144 -0.38 15.87 0.50
N PRO A 145 -0.01 16.32 1.71
CA PRO A 145 1.18 15.83 2.41
C PRO A 145 1.24 14.32 2.62
N GLN A 146 0.10 13.66 2.84
CA GLN A 146 0.09 12.21 2.98
C GLN A 146 0.32 11.53 1.64
N ILE A 147 -0.35 12.01 0.59
CA ILE A 147 -0.21 11.45 -0.75
C ILE A 147 1.22 11.61 -1.27
N ARG A 148 1.89 12.74 -1.01
CA ARG A 148 3.31 12.93 -1.33
C ARG A 148 4.19 11.91 -0.62
N ARG A 149 3.99 11.68 0.68
CA ARG A 149 4.75 10.65 1.43
C ARG A 149 4.52 9.24 0.89
N ILE A 150 3.28 8.91 0.55
CA ILE A 150 2.96 7.61 -0.06
C ILE A 150 3.68 7.47 -1.40
N TYR A 151 3.64 8.50 -2.24
CA TYR A 151 4.36 8.54 -3.50
C TYR A 151 5.87 8.34 -3.30
N ASP A 152 6.49 9.08 -2.37
CA ASP A 152 7.93 8.99 -2.10
C ASP A 152 8.33 7.58 -1.65
N LEU A 153 7.53 6.96 -0.77
CA LEU A 153 7.74 5.58 -0.31
C LEU A 153 7.66 4.58 -1.47
N LEU A 154 6.60 4.66 -2.29
CA LEU A 154 6.40 3.74 -3.41
C LEU A 154 7.45 3.92 -4.51
N ASN A 155 7.83 5.16 -4.81
CA ASN A 155 8.82 5.46 -5.84
C ASN A 155 10.23 4.98 -5.42
N ASN A 156 10.58 5.13 -4.14
CA ASN A 156 11.85 4.64 -3.62
C ASN A 156 11.94 3.10 -3.66
N GLU A 157 10.85 2.42 -3.29
CA GLU A 157 10.81 0.95 -3.38
C GLU A 157 10.81 0.45 -4.83
N LYS A 158 10.05 1.10 -5.74
CA LYS A 158 10.10 0.76 -7.18
C LYS A 158 11.52 0.87 -7.73
N HIS A 159 12.20 1.98 -7.46
CA HIS A 159 13.58 2.18 -7.91
C HIS A 159 14.57 1.17 -7.30
N THR A 160 14.34 0.74 -6.06
CA THR A 160 15.15 -0.29 -5.40
C THR A 160 14.89 -1.67 -6.00
N TYR A 161 13.63 -2.00 -6.30
CA TYR A 161 13.24 -3.23 -6.99
C TYR A 161 13.85 -3.32 -8.39
N ASP A 162 13.74 -2.26 -9.19
CA ASP A 162 14.31 -2.19 -10.54
C ASP A 162 15.84 -2.38 -10.51
N LYS A 163 16.53 -1.80 -9.52
CA LYS A 163 17.99 -2.01 -9.32
C LYS A 163 18.35 -3.44 -8.97
N LEU A 164 17.56 -4.10 -8.13
CA LEU A 164 17.79 -5.49 -7.73
C LEU A 164 17.59 -6.42 -8.92
N ARG A 165 16.52 -6.22 -9.70
CA ARG A 165 16.25 -6.97 -10.93
C ARG A 165 17.36 -6.83 -11.95
N HIS A 166 17.78 -5.61 -12.23
CA HIS A 166 18.89 -5.36 -13.17
C HIS A 166 20.22 -5.98 -12.73
N LYS A 167 20.47 -6.17 -11.44
CA LYS A 167 21.66 -6.91 -10.97
C LYS A 167 21.54 -8.41 -11.22
N VAL A 168 20.37 -9.00 -10.94
CA VAL A 168 20.13 -10.43 -11.19
C VAL A 168 20.26 -10.76 -12.67
N ASP A 169 19.79 -9.88 -13.57
CA ASP A 169 19.92 -10.04 -15.02
C ASP A 169 21.37 -9.89 -15.55
N LEU A 170 22.27 -9.27 -14.77
CA LEU A 170 23.69 -9.10 -15.13
C LEU A 170 24.59 -10.21 -14.56
N ASP A 171 24.14 -10.88 -13.49
CA ASP A 171 24.88 -11.93 -12.80
C ASP A 171 24.45 -13.36 -13.24
N GLY A 172 23.44 -13.49 -14.12
CA GLY A 172 22.95 -14.75 -14.70
C GLY A 172 23.35 -14.94 -16.16
#